data_AF-A0A4R8WBR9-F1
#
_entry.id   AF-A0A4R8WBR9-F1
#
_cell.length_a   1.000
_cell.length_b   1.000
_cell.length_c   1.000
_cell.angle_alpha   90.00
_cell.angle_beta   90.00
_cell.angle_gamma   90.00
#
_symmetry.space_group_name_H-M   'P 1'
#
loop_
_entity.id
_entity.type
_entity.pdbx_description
1 polymer ?
#
loop_
_entity_poly.entity_id
_entity_poly.type
_entity_poly.pdbx_seq_one_letter_code
_entity_poly.pdbx_strand_id
1 'polypeptide(L)'
;MADFDPINAAPAAPWWRRRWSAILGGSIAVLALIAALVAWMSPGAPDHVLAPEYGLPPDFVLGLESVGADADGPKDPHGTLDRLGLSSDKLRRYEDFGYLSVWSGESRQGTACLLVAHPVQGLSEGIGAEGCSPDGLDTIADFVQIPTGSLTRFVLKGDHVDVYMFMRAADPSAPRG
;
A
#
# COMPACT_ATOMS: atom_id res chain seq x y z
N MET A 1 -35.35 57.81 53.08
CA MET A 1 -34.18 58.10 52.22
C MET A 1 -33.47 56.77 52.01
N ALA A 2 -33.49 56.28 50.78
CA ALA A 2 -32.77 55.14 50.18
C ALA A 2 -32.73 53.75 50.88
N ASP A 3 -33.46 52.84 50.25
CA ASP A 3 -33.31 51.38 50.09
C ASP A 3 -31.87 50.86 49.97
N PHE A 4 -31.58 49.65 50.47
CA PHE A 4 -30.63 48.70 49.87
C PHE A 4 -30.93 47.24 50.26
N ASP A 5 -31.32 46.49 49.24
CA ASP A 5 -31.61 45.05 49.17
C ASP A 5 -30.43 44.11 49.50
N PRO A 6 -30.70 42.84 49.87
CA PRO A 6 -29.71 41.79 50.02
C PRO A 6 -29.49 41.08 48.67
N ILE A 7 -28.34 41.30 48.01
CA ILE A 7 -27.96 40.54 46.80
C ILE A 7 -26.49 40.12 46.88
N ASN A 8 -26.23 39.04 47.61
CA ASN A 8 -25.01 38.24 47.45
C ASN A 8 -25.42 36.80 47.09
N ALA A 9 -25.91 36.63 45.87
CA ALA A 9 -26.00 35.34 45.23
C ALA A 9 -25.13 35.41 43.97
N ALA A 10 -23.94 34.80 44.03
CA ALA A 10 -23.15 34.56 42.84
C ALA A 10 -23.97 33.68 41.86
N PRO A 11 -23.98 33.98 40.55
CA PRO A 11 -24.73 33.16 39.60
C PRO A 11 -24.14 31.75 39.56
N ALA A 12 -24.97 30.77 39.90
CA ALA A 12 -24.66 29.36 39.72
C ALA A 12 -24.34 29.09 38.25
N ALA A 13 -23.13 28.60 37.98
CA ALA A 13 -22.74 28.21 36.63
C ALA A 13 -23.73 27.17 36.08
N PRO A 14 -24.19 27.32 34.83
CA PRO A 14 -25.28 26.49 34.32
C PRO A 14 -24.80 25.04 34.14
N TRP A 15 -25.53 24.13 34.80
CA TRP A 15 -25.31 22.68 34.91
C TRP A 15 -25.02 21.93 33.60
N TRP A 16 -25.48 22.43 32.46
CA TRP A 16 -25.29 21.81 31.15
C TRP A 16 -23.85 21.80 30.62
N ARG A 17 -22.95 22.69 31.08
CA ARG A 17 -21.55 22.71 30.60
C ARG A 17 -20.70 21.57 31.16
N ARG A 18 -21.11 20.91 32.25
CA ARG A 18 -20.31 19.84 32.88
C ARG A 18 -20.39 18.50 32.14
N ARG A 19 -21.36 18.32 31.24
CA ARG A 19 -21.61 17.02 30.57
C ARG A 19 -20.86 16.84 29.25
N TRP A 20 -20.37 17.91 28.65
CA TRP A 20 -19.73 17.86 27.32
C TRP A 20 -18.23 17.53 27.38
N SER A 21 -17.56 17.78 28.51
CA SER A 21 -16.11 17.53 28.65
C SER A 21 -15.75 16.04 28.79
N ALA A 22 -16.70 15.17 29.12
CA ALA A 22 -16.45 13.74 29.29
C ALA A 22 -16.48 12.96 27.96
N ILE A 23 -17.15 13.47 26.92
CA ILE A 23 -17.32 12.75 25.65
C ILE A 23 -16.11 12.94 24.73
N LEU A 24 -15.38 14.05 24.85
CA LEU A 24 -14.20 14.33 24.02
C LEU A 24 -12.91 13.65 24.51
N GLY A 25 -12.84 13.20 25.77
CA GLY A 25 -11.66 12.49 26.30
C GLY A 25 -11.64 10.99 26.01
N GLY A 26 -12.81 10.35 25.85
CA GLY A 26 -12.91 8.91 25.68
C GLY A 26 -12.55 8.42 24.27
N SER A 27 -12.85 9.21 23.23
CA SER A 27 -12.62 8.82 21.84
C SER A 27 -11.14 8.76 21.46
N ILE A 28 -10.30 9.61 22.03
CA ILE A 28 -8.84 9.60 21.76
C ILE A 28 -8.19 8.34 22.37
N ALA A 29 -8.58 7.97 23.59
CA ALA A 29 -8.04 6.79 24.25
C ALA A 29 -8.42 5.49 23.53
N VAL A 30 -9.66 5.40 23.01
CA VAL A 30 -10.12 4.23 22.25
C VAL A 30 -9.38 4.11 20.91
N LEU A 31 -9.19 5.22 20.18
CA LEU A 31 -8.41 5.20 18.92
C LEU A 31 -6.95 4.79 19.14
N ALA A 32 -6.31 5.28 20.21
CA ALA A 32 -4.95 4.90 20.56
C ALA A 32 -4.84 3.39 20.92
N LEU A 33 -5.83 2.85 21.62
CA LEU A 33 -5.86 1.43 21.98
C LEU A 33 -6.07 0.54 20.74
N ILE A 34 -6.92 0.96 19.81
CA ILE A 34 -7.15 0.24 18.54
C ILE A 34 -5.87 0.27 17.69
N ALA A 35 -5.20 1.42 17.58
CA ALA A 35 -3.94 1.53 16.84
C ALA A 35 -2.84 0.63 17.44
N ALA A 36 -2.73 0.57 18.78
CA ALA A 36 -1.79 -0.31 19.46
C ALA A 36 -2.11 -1.80 19.24
N LEU A 37 -3.38 -2.18 19.27
CA LEU A 37 -3.83 -3.56 19.01
C LEU A 37 -3.56 -3.99 17.56
N VAL A 38 -3.79 -3.11 16.58
CA VAL A 38 -3.45 -3.36 15.18
C VAL A 38 -1.93 -3.53 15.01
N ALA A 39 -1.13 -2.65 15.63
CA ALA A 39 0.33 -2.75 15.58
C ALA A 39 0.88 -4.05 16.21
N TRP A 40 0.21 -4.58 17.24
CA TRP A 40 0.61 -5.83 17.90
C TRP A 40 0.17 -7.10 17.15
N MET A 41 -0.96 -7.06 16.44
CA MET A 41 -1.45 -8.19 15.65
C MET A 41 -0.87 -8.24 14.24
N SER A 42 -0.30 -7.14 13.75
CA SER A 42 0.50 -7.17 12.53
C SER A 42 1.79 -7.96 12.80
N PRO A 43 2.01 -9.12 12.17
CA PRO A 43 3.34 -9.73 12.17
C PRO A 43 4.29 -8.68 11.61
N GLY A 44 5.22 -8.21 12.44
CA GLY A 44 6.22 -7.24 12.02
C GLY A 44 6.90 -7.78 10.77
N ALA A 45 6.78 -7.05 9.66
CA ALA A 45 7.56 -7.35 8.47
C ALA A 45 9.02 -7.42 8.93
N PRO A 46 9.77 -8.49 8.59
CA PRO A 46 11.12 -8.64 9.08
C PRO A 46 11.96 -7.43 8.68
N ASP A 47 12.86 -6.98 9.55
CA ASP A 47 13.55 -5.67 9.47
C ASP A 47 14.30 -5.40 8.15
N HIS A 48 14.56 -6.43 7.33
CA HIS A 48 15.10 -6.28 5.96
C HIS A 48 14.08 -5.78 4.92
N VAL A 49 12.81 -5.60 5.30
CA VAL A 49 11.73 -5.12 4.41
C VAL A 49 11.46 -3.62 4.62
N LEU A 50 11.96 -3.01 5.70
CA LEU A 50 11.54 -1.68 6.15
C LEU A 50 12.40 -0.50 5.70
N ALA A 51 13.51 -0.74 5.00
CA ALA A 51 14.26 0.32 4.35
C ALA A 51 14.71 -0.16 2.98
N PRO A 52 14.17 0.37 1.89
CA PRO A 52 14.80 0.14 0.60
C PRO A 52 16.08 0.98 0.58
N GLU A 53 17.22 0.34 0.88
CA GLU A 53 18.51 0.91 0.49
C GLU A 53 18.60 0.82 -1.04
N TYR A 54 17.99 1.78 -1.74
CA TYR A 54 18.14 2.01 -3.19
C TYR A 54 19.55 2.56 -3.54
N GLY A 55 20.57 2.17 -2.78
CA GLY A 55 21.96 2.56 -3.02
C GLY A 55 22.66 1.67 -4.06
N LEU A 56 22.04 0.56 -4.44
CA LEU A 56 22.51 -0.35 -5.47
C LEU A 56 21.78 -0.09 -6.80
N PRO A 57 22.47 -0.21 -7.95
CA PRO A 57 21.81 -0.13 -9.24
C PRO A 57 20.78 -1.26 -9.38
N PRO A 58 19.65 -1.03 -10.09
CA PRO A 58 18.69 -2.08 -10.37
C PRO A 58 19.31 -3.20 -11.23
N ASP A 59 18.82 -4.43 -11.06
CA ASP A 59 19.26 -5.57 -11.88
C ASP A 59 18.72 -5.43 -13.32
N PHE A 60 17.51 -4.89 -13.46
CA PHE A 60 16.88 -4.58 -14.75
C PHE A 60 16.09 -3.27 -14.66
N VAL A 61 15.98 -2.59 -15.80
CA VAL A 61 15.11 -1.41 -15.97
C VAL A 61 14.17 -1.72 -17.12
N LEU A 62 12.86 -1.70 -16.86
CA LEU A 62 11.82 -1.96 -17.85
C LEU A 62 11.33 -0.62 -18.41
N GLY A 63 11.46 -0.44 -19.73
CA GLY A 63 10.96 0.73 -20.42
C GLY A 63 9.43 0.74 -20.55
N LEU A 64 8.84 1.93 -20.65
CA LEU A 64 7.45 2.06 -21.08
C LEU A 64 7.29 1.56 -22.51
N GLU A 65 6.41 0.59 -22.72
CA GLU A 65 6.07 0.11 -24.05
C GLU A 65 5.16 1.12 -24.74
N SER A 66 5.61 1.68 -25.86
CA SER A 66 4.78 2.52 -26.74
C SER A 66 3.84 1.67 -27.61
N VAL A 67 3.10 0.78 -26.97
CA VAL A 67 1.93 0.14 -27.58
C VAL A 67 0.78 1.07 -27.25
N GLY A 68 0.15 1.70 -28.26
CA GLY A 68 -0.85 2.75 -28.06
C GLY A 68 -2.09 2.28 -27.27
N ALA A 69 -3.22 2.99 -27.41
CA ALA A 69 -4.48 2.63 -26.73
C ALA A 69 -5.01 1.20 -27.02
N ASP A 70 -4.32 0.45 -27.91
CA ASP A 70 -4.62 -0.92 -28.33
C ASP A 70 -3.77 -1.99 -27.60
N ALA A 71 -2.99 -1.62 -26.56
CA ALA A 71 -2.31 -2.62 -25.75
C ALA A 71 -3.35 -3.49 -25.04
N ASP A 72 -3.38 -4.80 -25.34
CA ASP A 72 -4.26 -5.75 -24.65
C ASP A 72 -4.07 -5.63 -23.13
N GLY A 73 -5.12 -5.23 -22.42
CA GLY A 73 -5.08 -5.05 -20.97
C GLY A 73 -4.71 -6.33 -20.22
N PRO A 74 -4.27 -6.23 -18.95
CA PRO A 74 -3.92 -7.40 -18.18
C PRO A 74 -5.13 -8.30 -17.98
N LYS A 75 -4.89 -9.62 -18.05
CA LYS A 75 -5.91 -10.60 -17.67
C LYS A 75 -6.25 -10.39 -16.20
N ASP A 76 -7.51 -10.16 -15.90
CA ASP A 76 -7.98 -9.91 -14.54
C ASP A 76 -9.16 -10.83 -14.17
N PRO A 77 -8.91 -12.15 -14.01
CA PRO A 77 -9.98 -13.09 -13.69
C PRO A 77 -10.59 -12.88 -12.30
N HIS A 78 -9.95 -12.08 -11.45
CA HIS A 78 -10.35 -11.86 -10.06
C HIS A 78 -10.93 -10.46 -9.78
N GLY A 79 -11.08 -9.61 -10.79
CA GLY A 79 -11.62 -8.25 -10.62
C GLY A 79 -10.70 -7.34 -9.79
N THR A 80 -9.39 -7.58 -9.86
CA THR A 80 -8.33 -6.79 -9.22
C THR A 80 -8.38 -5.34 -9.67
N LEU A 81 -8.60 -5.07 -10.95
CA LEU A 81 -8.68 -3.71 -11.49
C LEU A 81 -9.85 -2.94 -10.87
N ASP A 82 -11.04 -3.55 -10.83
CA ASP A 82 -12.22 -2.96 -10.23
C ASP A 82 -12.02 -2.70 -8.72
N ARG A 83 -11.41 -3.66 -8.01
CA ARG A 83 -11.07 -3.54 -6.58
C ARG A 83 -10.13 -2.37 -6.32
N LEU A 84 -9.15 -2.16 -7.20
CA LEU A 84 -8.18 -1.05 -7.12
C LEU A 84 -8.70 0.25 -7.72
N GLY A 85 -9.89 0.24 -8.34
CA GLY A 85 -10.46 1.40 -9.02
C GLY A 85 -9.64 1.84 -10.23
N LEU A 86 -9.02 0.88 -10.93
CA LEU A 86 -8.23 1.06 -12.14
C LEU A 86 -9.06 0.79 -13.39
N SER A 87 -8.74 1.48 -14.48
CA SER A 87 -9.39 1.32 -15.78
C SER A 87 -8.40 0.66 -16.74
N SER A 88 -8.75 -0.46 -17.36
CA SER A 88 -7.84 -1.24 -18.21
C SER A 88 -7.32 -0.45 -19.41
N ASP A 89 -8.13 0.44 -19.97
CA ASP A 89 -7.80 1.36 -21.07
C ASP A 89 -6.84 2.50 -20.68
N LYS A 90 -6.63 2.71 -19.38
CA LYS A 90 -5.74 3.77 -18.85
C LYS A 90 -4.45 3.21 -18.27
N LEU A 91 -4.23 1.91 -18.40
CA LEU A 91 -3.01 1.29 -17.93
C LEU A 91 -1.88 1.57 -18.91
N ARG A 92 -0.70 1.81 -18.36
CA ARG A 92 0.56 1.96 -19.07
C ARG A 92 1.27 0.63 -19.03
N ARG A 93 1.58 0.08 -20.20
CA ARG A 93 2.33 -1.18 -20.33
C ARG A 93 3.82 -0.90 -20.28
N TYR A 94 4.57 -1.75 -19.58
CA TYR A 94 6.02 -1.76 -19.60
C TYR A 94 6.52 -3.04 -20.28
N GLU A 95 7.81 -3.06 -20.59
CA GLU A 95 8.48 -4.26 -21.09
C GLU A 95 8.20 -5.46 -20.17
N ASP A 96 7.99 -6.63 -20.79
CA ASP A 96 7.80 -7.86 -20.05
C ASP A 96 9.08 -8.24 -19.28
N PHE A 97 8.92 -8.67 -18.03
CA PHE A 97 10.01 -9.22 -17.23
C PHE A 97 9.95 -10.75 -17.24
N GLY A 98 10.78 -11.36 -18.10
CA GLY A 98 10.73 -12.79 -18.33
C GLY A 98 9.40 -13.18 -19.00
N TYR A 99 8.49 -13.76 -18.23
CA TYR A 99 7.13 -14.10 -18.70
C TYR A 99 6.04 -13.22 -18.06
N LEU A 100 6.41 -12.29 -17.18
CA LEU A 100 5.47 -11.44 -16.45
C LEU A 100 5.22 -10.15 -17.22
N SER A 101 3.94 -9.77 -17.34
CA SER A 101 3.58 -8.48 -17.93
C SER A 101 3.39 -7.44 -16.85
N VAL A 102 4.02 -6.28 -17.04
CA VAL A 102 4.08 -5.22 -16.04
C VAL A 102 3.26 -4.02 -16.51
N TRP A 103 2.41 -3.51 -15.63
CA TRP A 103 1.50 -2.41 -15.91
C TRP A 103 1.51 -1.41 -14.77
N SER A 104 1.33 -0.13 -15.08
CA SER A 104 0.99 0.89 -14.08
C SER A 104 -0.31 1.58 -14.43
N GLY A 105 -0.97 2.13 -13.43
CA GLY A 105 -2.18 2.89 -13.61
C GLY A 105 -2.47 3.78 -12.42
N GLU A 106 -3.27 4.81 -12.64
CA GLU A 106 -3.76 5.66 -11.57
C GLU A 106 -5.18 5.24 -11.21
N SER A 107 -5.39 4.94 -9.94
CA SER A 107 -6.72 4.66 -9.41
C SER A 107 -7.61 5.90 -9.46
N ARG A 108 -8.93 5.71 -9.41
CA ARG A 108 -9.90 6.82 -9.30
C ARG A 108 -9.68 7.73 -8.07
N GLN A 109 -8.84 7.34 -7.12
CA GLN A 109 -8.48 8.14 -5.94
C GLN A 109 -7.15 8.88 -6.08
N GLY A 110 -6.48 8.81 -7.24
CA GLY A 110 -5.18 9.44 -7.47
C GLY A 110 -3.98 8.65 -6.91
N THR A 111 -4.20 7.40 -6.48
CA THR A 111 -3.13 6.50 -6.04
C THR A 111 -2.51 5.81 -7.25
N ALA A 112 -1.18 5.87 -7.39
CA ALA A 112 -0.46 5.12 -8.40
C ALA A 112 -0.39 3.66 -8.00
N CYS A 113 -0.68 2.76 -8.95
CA CYS A 113 -0.64 1.32 -8.77
C CYS A 113 0.28 0.69 -9.79
N LEU A 114 1.09 -0.27 -9.34
CA LEU A 114 1.94 -1.13 -10.14
C LEU A 114 1.37 -2.56 -10.07
N LEU A 115 1.26 -3.19 -11.23
CA LEU A 115 0.63 -4.49 -11.41
C LEU A 115 1.58 -5.40 -12.19
N VAL A 116 1.76 -6.61 -11.70
CA VAL A 116 2.57 -7.66 -12.32
C VAL A 116 1.67 -8.86 -12.54
N ALA A 117 1.37 -9.14 -13.80
CA ALA A 117 0.44 -10.19 -14.20
C ALA A 117 1.18 -11.44 -14.68
N HIS A 118 0.73 -12.61 -14.21
CA HIS A 118 1.15 -13.88 -14.76
C HIS A 118 0.37 -14.14 -16.07
N PRO A 119 1.00 -14.67 -17.15
CA PRO A 119 0.35 -14.79 -18.46
C PRO A 119 -0.84 -15.76 -18.47
N VAL A 120 -0.83 -16.73 -17.54
CA VAL A 120 -1.90 -17.73 -17.39
C VAL A 120 -2.94 -17.33 -16.33
N GLN A 121 -2.49 -16.78 -15.20
CA GLN A 121 -3.36 -16.56 -14.03
C GLN A 121 -3.83 -15.10 -13.92
N GLY A 122 -3.20 -14.18 -14.65
CA GLY A 122 -3.55 -12.77 -14.62
C GLY A 122 -3.10 -12.06 -13.36
N LEU A 123 -3.89 -11.05 -12.97
CA LEU A 123 -3.77 -10.28 -11.73
C LEU A 123 -4.47 -11.02 -10.57
N SER A 124 -3.76 -11.18 -9.43
CA SER A 124 -4.22 -11.93 -8.23
C SER A 124 -4.56 -13.42 -8.52
N GLU A 125 -4.70 -14.40 -7.61
CA GLU A 125 -4.11 -14.65 -6.29
C GLU A 125 -2.86 -15.56 -6.43
N GLY A 126 -1.76 -15.21 -5.74
CA GLY A 126 -0.64 -16.11 -5.45
C GLY A 126 0.57 -16.07 -6.41
N ILE A 127 0.38 -15.72 -7.68
CA ILE A 127 1.47 -15.63 -8.69
C ILE A 127 1.48 -14.28 -9.44
N GLY A 128 0.53 -13.39 -9.17
CA GLY A 128 0.66 -11.97 -9.55
C GLY A 128 1.25 -11.16 -8.39
N ALA A 129 1.60 -9.90 -8.66
CA ALA A 129 1.91 -8.94 -7.61
C ALA A 129 1.25 -7.60 -7.90
N GLU A 130 0.75 -6.94 -6.85
CA GLU A 130 0.21 -5.59 -6.94
C GLU A 130 0.72 -4.74 -5.80
N GLY A 131 0.87 -3.44 -6.06
CA GLY A 131 1.15 -2.47 -5.02
C GLY A 131 0.69 -1.09 -5.44
N CYS A 132 0.10 -0.35 -4.50
CA CYS A 132 -0.36 1.00 -4.73
C CYS A 132 0.22 1.94 -3.68
N SER A 133 0.64 3.12 -4.11
CA SER A 133 1.15 4.19 -3.24
C SER A 133 0.48 5.53 -3.56
N PRO A 134 0.25 6.38 -2.54
CA PRO A 134 -0.11 7.77 -2.76
C PRO A 134 0.92 8.48 -3.64
N ASP A 135 0.48 9.53 -4.33
CA ASP A 135 1.36 10.35 -5.18
C ASP A 135 2.58 10.88 -4.40
N GLY A 136 3.73 10.90 -5.08
CA GLY A 136 5.02 11.28 -4.50
C GLY A 136 5.72 10.21 -3.65
N LEU A 137 5.14 9.02 -3.47
CA LEU A 137 5.80 7.86 -2.85
C LEU A 137 6.08 6.78 -3.87
N ASP A 138 7.20 6.07 -3.71
CA ASP A 138 7.56 4.94 -4.56
C ASP A 138 6.46 3.87 -4.54
N THR A 139 5.95 3.52 -5.72
CA THR A 139 4.99 2.42 -5.89
C THR A 139 5.76 1.12 -6.07
N ILE A 140 5.57 0.17 -5.15
CA ILE A 140 6.36 -1.07 -5.09
C ILE A 140 5.42 -2.28 -5.19
N ALA A 141 5.72 -3.20 -6.09
CA ALA A 141 5.06 -4.51 -6.17
C ALA A 141 6.08 -5.63 -5.96
N ASP A 142 5.83 -6.49 -4.97
CA ASP A 142 6.73 -7.58 -4.59
C ASP A 142 6.18 -8.92 -5.08
N PHE A 143 6.90 -9.54 -6.02
CA PHE A 143 6.59 -10.85 -6.56
C PHE A 143 7.45 -11.92 -5.90
N VAL A 144 6.80 -12.83 -5.17
CA VAL A 144 7.48 -13.98 -4.55
C VAL A 144 7.25 -15.22 -5.42
N GLN A 145 8.34 -15.76 -5.96
CA GLN A 145 8.26 -17.00 -6.74
C GLN A 145 8.29 -18.22 -5.81
N ILE A 146 7.25 -19.04 -5.86
CA ILE A 146 7.14 -20.29 -5.09
C ILE A 146 7.43 -21.47 -6.04
N PRO A 147 8.20 -22.50 -5.62
CA PRO A 147 8.72 -22.75 -4.27
C PRO A 147 10.13 -22.21 -4.02
N THR A 148 10.78 -21.57 -5.00
CA THR A 148 12.16 -21.07 -4.89
C THR A 148 12.34 -20.07 -3.76
N GLY A 149 11.28 -19.35 -3.38
CA GLY A 149 11.29 -18.34 -2.34
C GLY A 149 12.10 -17.10 -2.74
N SER A 150 12.40 -16.93 -4.03
CA SER A 150 13.02 -15.72 -4.57
C SER A 150 12.01 -14.58 -4.58
N LEU A 151 12.47 -13.39 -4.21
CA LEU A 151 11.68 -12.16 -4.23
C LEU A 151 12.17 -11.29 -5.38
N THR A 152 11.28 -10.94 -6.29
CA THR A 152 11.51 -9.90 -7.29
C THR A 152 10.70 -8.67 -6.91
N ARG A 153 11.37 -7.55 -6.70
CA ARG A 153 10.74 -6.28 -6.36
C ARG A 153 10.71 -5.38 -7.58
N PHE A 154 9.52 -4.90 -7.93
CA PHE A 154 9.30 -3.93 -8.99
C PHE A 154 9.02 -2.57 -8.36
N VAL A 155 9.70 -1.52 -8.83
CA VAL A 155 9.55 -0.16 -8.32
C VAL A 155 9.25 0.78 -9.47
N LEU A 156 8.09 1.41 -9.42
CA LEU A 156 7.67 2.39 -10.42
C LEU A 156 8.47 3.69 -10.27
N LYS A 157 9.16 4.10 -11.34
CA LYS A 157 9.94 5.33 -11.41
C LYS A 157 9.46 6.19 -12.59
N GLY A 158 8.23 6.68 -12.49
CA GLY A 158 7.64 7.56 -13.50
C GLY A 158 7.40 6.86 -14.84
N ASP A 159 8.41 6.89 -15.72
CA ASP A 159 8.37 6.34 -17.08
C ASP A 159 9.06 4.97 -17.24
N HIS A 160 9.66 4.44 -16.18
CA HIS A 160 10.26 3.11 -16.17
C HIS A 160 9.93 2.36 -14.87
N VAL A 161 10.27 1.07 -14.85
CA VAL A 161 10.18 0.23 -13.65
C VAL A 161 11.56 -0.37 -13.37
N ASP A 162 12.09 -0.08 -12.19
CA ASP A 162 13.29 -0.72 -11.67
C ASP A 162 12.94 -2.10 -11.11
N VAL A 163 13.75 -3.10 -11.43
CA VAL A 163 13.58 -4.48 -10.95
C VAL A 163 14.79 -4.90 -10.14
N TYR A 164 14.53 -5.39 -8.92
CA TYR A 164 15.53 -5.91 -8.00
C TYR A 164 15.24 -7.39 -7.72
N MET A 165 16.24 -8.24 -7.86
CA MET A 165 16.13 -9.68 -7.66
C MET A 165 16.86 -10.12 -6.39
N PHE A 166 16.11 -10.64 -5.43
CA PHE A 166 16.63 -11.20 -4.19
C PHE A 166 16.51 -12.72 -4.23
N MET A 167 17.65 -13.40 -4.40
CA MET A 167 17.71 -14.85 -4.24
C MET A 167 17.81 -15.19 -2.75
N ARG A 168 16.93 -16.08 -2.27
CA ARG A 168 17.12 -16.69 -0.96
C ARG A 168 18.39 -17.54 -1.02
N ALA A 169 19.38 -17.26 -0.17
CA ALA A 169 20.54 -18.11 -0.07
C ALA A 169 20.09 -19.56 0.21
N ALA A 170 20.65 -20.53 -0.52
CA ALA A 170 20.37 -21.94 -0.26
C ALA A 170 20.68 -22.23 1.22
N ASP A 171 19.70 -22.80 1.94
CA ASP A 171 19.91 -23.20 3.32
C ASP A 171 21.06 -24.24 3.34
N PRO A 172 22.21 -23.95 3.97
CA PRO A 172 23.33 -24.90 4.01
C PRO A 172 22.97 -26.19 4.74
N SER A 173 21.80 -26.23 5.39
CA SER A 173 21.24 -27.37 6.14
C SER A 173 20.44 -28.34 5.29
N ALA A 174 20.18 -28.07 4.00
CA ALA A 174 19.38 -28.95 3.16
C ALA A 174 20.10 -30.31 2.97
N PRO A 175 19.49 -31.45 3.35
CA PRO A 175 20.11 -32.75 3.16
C PRO A 175 20.30 -33.02 1.67
N ARG A 176 21.53 -33.38 1.28
CA ARG A 176 21.84 -33.85 -0.07
C ARG A 176 21.10 -35.18 -0.28
N GLY A 177 20.07 -35.16 -1.11
CA GLY A 177 19.45 -36.35 -1.67
C GLY A 177 20.34 -37.02 -2.70
#